data_AF-A0A425B2X3-F1
#
_entry.id   AF-A0A425B2X3-F1
#
_cell.length_a   1.000
_cell.length_b   1.000
_cell.length_c   1.000
_cell.angle_alpha   90.00
_cell.angle_beta   90.00
_cell.angle_gamma   90.00
#
_symmetry.space_group_name_H-M   'P 1'
#
loop_
_entity.id
_entity.type
_entity.pdbx_description
1 polymer ?
#
loop_
_entity_poly.entity_id
_entity_poly.type
_entity_poly.pdbx_seq_one_letter_code
_entity_poly.pdbx_strand_id
1 'polypeptide(L)'
;MQTAATRPTAKQMLAAKRAAKKLTQQERAMKRAGTVKNVDRNRLSASSKAQKENIAEMLSGEKVSKDEALTCSIMMWLSLQDMRYACNQELINFAEHIIKQVQRLGLYCNTDDPANEKSVEFACREASQAVAQWAKDFDDLSPNQRQIVLRPLQNLFAAYEAFLKDAPARLIAEVSTYSLAVRVAKKAMTFLELDGGLISAVDKVINGADSRAQARRLKMPYAEFTDRILHAANLLYDVGIQADKELSAMYGKPLNPVRPQRISDVRQPMMKMLASNKGGALVQAAKDSEDIIQHCDNSTGFSCFNWTKHFKRAANLIVLMRQEAAA
;
A
#
# COMPACT_ATOMS: atom_id res chain seq x y z
N MET A 1 2.07 -21.01 -47.10
CA MET A 1 1.76 -21.99 -46.04
C MET A 1 0.98 -21.29 -44.95
N GLN A 2 -0.31 -21.63 -44.77
CA GLN A 2 -1.17 -21.09 -43.72
C GLN A 2 -0.95 -21.88 -42.42
N THR A 3 -0.71 -21.19 -41.31
CA THR A 3 -0.59 -21.77 -39.96
C THR A 3 -1.98 -22.11 -39.41
N ALA A 4 -2.24 -23.39 -39.18
CA ALA A 4 -3.50 -23.86 -38.61
C ALA A 4 -3.62 -23.42 -37.13
N ALA A 5 -4.69 -22.71 -36.80
CA ALA A 5 -5.04 -22.38 -35.42
C ALA A 5 -5.45 -23.66 -34.67
N THR A 6 -4.60 -24.13 -33.76
CA THR A 6 -4.89 -25.26 -32.87
C THR A 6 -6.08 -24.94 -31.96
N ARG A 7 -7.17 -25.70 -32.11
CA ARG A 7 -8.35 -25.62 -31.23
C ARG A 7 -7.95 -25.99 -29.79
N PRO A 8 -8.40 -25.25 -28.77
CA PRO A 8 -8.07 -25.53 -27.37
C PRO A 8 -8.62 -26.90 -26.95
N THR A 9 -7.78 -27.68 -26.27
CA THR A 9 -8.13 -29.03 -25.80
C THR A 9 -9.18 -29.00 -24.70
N ALA A 10 -9.97 -30.07 -24.54
CA ALA A 10 -11.03 -30.17 -23.53
C ALA A 10 -10.53 -29.88 -22.09
N LYS A 11 -9.28 -30.24 -21.78
CA LYS A 11 -8.61 -29.94 -20.50
C LYS A 11 -8.36 -28.43 -20.31
N GLN A 12 -7.98 -27.72 -21.37
CA GLN A 12 -7.83 -26.25 -21.38
C GLN A 12 -9.20 -25.56 -21.25
N MET A 13 -10.24 -26.07 -21.93
CA MET A 13 -11.61 -25.55 -21.79
C MET A 13 -12.18 -25.76 -20.37
N LEU A 14 -11.92 -26.90 -19.73
CA LEU A 14 -12.36 -27.15 -18.36
C LEU A 14 -11.63 -26.26 -17.35
N ALA A 15 -10.32 -26.08 -17.52
CA ALA A 15 -9.52 -25.18 -16.70
C ALA A 15 -9.99 -23.72 -16.84
N ALA A 16 -10.26 -23.27 -18.07
CA ALA A 16 -10.83 -21.95 -18.33
C ALA A 16 -12.21 -21.76 -17.69
N LYS A 17 -13.11 -22.75 -17.77
CA LYS A 17 -14.40 -22.73 -17.08
C LYS A 17 -14.27 -22.66 -15.55
N ARG A 18 -13.31 -23.38 -14.96
CA ARG A 18 -13.04 -23.35 -13.51
C ARG A 18 -12.49 -21.98 -13.09
N ALA A 19 -11.55 -21.44 -13.85
CA ALA A 19 -10.99 -20.10 -13.62
C ALA A 19 -12.08 -19.02 -13.72
N ALA A 20 -12.93 -19.08 -14.75
CA ALA A 20 -14.05 -18.16 -14.93
C ALA A 20 -15.06 -18.24 -13.78
N LYS A 21 -15.44 -19.46 -13.34
CA LYS A 21 -16.32 -19.64 -12.17
C LYS A 21 -15.72 -19.05 -10.89
N LYS A 22 -14.43 -19.28 -10.64
CA LYS A 22 -13.71 -18.73 -9.48
C LYS A 22 -13.69 -17.21 -9.51
N LEU A 23 -13.44 -16.61 -10.67
CA LEU A 23 -13.49 -15.17 -10.91
C LEU A 23 -14.89 -14.59 -10.65
N THR A 24 -15.96 -15.24 -11.15
CA THR A 24 -17.35 -14.80 -10.91
C THR A 24 -17.73 -14.93 -9.44
N GLN A 25 -17.24 -15.96 -8.76
CA GLN A 25 -17.47 -16.12 -7.33
C GLN A 25 -16.74 -15.06 -6.52
N GLN A 26 -15.49 -14.73 -6.87
CA GLN A 26 -14.71 -13.64 -6.26
C GLN A 26 -15.37 -12.27 -6.49
N GLU A 27 -15.83 -11.98 -7.69
CA GLU A 27 -16.55 -10.73 -8.00
C GLU A 27 -17.85 -10.61 -7.20
N ARG A 28 -18.64 -11.69 -7.10
CA ARG A 28 -19.86 -11.73 -6.27
C ARG A 28 -19.54 -11.60 -4.79
N ALA A 29 -18.44 -12.19 -4.32
CA ALA A 29 -17.99 -12.07 -2.95
C ALA A 29 -17.58 -10.62 -2.65
N MET A 30 -16.84 -9.95 -3.53
CA MET A 30 -16.47 -8.53 -3.36
C MET A 30 -17.69 -7.60 -3.43
N LYS A 31 -18.64 -7.84 -4.34
CA LYS A 31 -19.92 -7.11 -4.38
C LYS A 31 -20.74 -7.29 -3.09
N ARG A 32 -20.70 -8.49 -2.50
CA ARG A 32 -21.38 -8.79 -1.22
C ARG A 32 -20.62 -8.29 0.01
N ALA A 33 -19.29 -8.22 -0.04
CA ALA A 33 -18.47 -7.67 1.04
C ALA A 33 -18.75 -6.18 1.26
N GLY A 34 -19.16 -5.46 0.21
CA GLY A 34 -19.63 -4.07 0.29
C GLY A 34 -21.08 -3.88 0.76
N THR A 35 -21.85 -4.94 1.02
CA THR A 35 -23.25 -4.85 1.48
C THR A 35 -23.37 -5.22 2.95
N VAL A 36 -23.94 -4.31 3.75
CA VAL A 36 -24.22 -4.53 5.18
C VAL A 36 -25.26 -5.64 5.32
N LYS A 37 -24.92 -6.71 6.06
CA LYS A 37 -25.85 -7.76 6.45
C LYS A 37 -26.55 -7.40 7.76
N ASN A 38 -27.78 -7.87 7.94
CA ASN A 38 -28.39 -7.97 9.27
C ASN A 38 -27.58 -8.98 10.10
N VAL A 39 -26.85 -8.48 11.09
CA VAL A 39 -26.04 -9.30 12.01
C VAL A 39 -26.82 -9.51 13.30
N ASP A 40 -26.76 -10.73 13.83
CA ASP A 40 -27.32 -11.09 15.14
C ASP A 40 -26.78 -10.16 16.24
N ARG A 41 -27.69 -9.54 17.00
CA ARG A 41 -27.38 -8.57 18.06
C ARG A 41 -26.52 -9.17 19.18
N ASN A 42 -26.68 -10.44 19.50
CA ASN A 42 -25.89 -11.12 20.52
C ASN A 42 -24.45 -11.36 20.04
N ARG A 43 -24.28 -11.69 18.77
CA ARG A 43 -22.95 -11.80 18.15
C ARG A 43 -22.24 -10.44 18.08
N LEU A 44 -22.98 -9.38 17.78
CA LEU A 44 -22.45 -8.01 17.80
C LEU A 44 -21.99 -7.61 19.20
N SER A 45 -22.79 -7.92 20.23
CA SER A 45 -22.42 -7.61 21.62
C SER A 45 -21.17 -8.36 22.08
N ALA A 46 -21.07 -9.66 21.79
CA ALA A 46 -19.88 -10.45 22.10
C ALA A 46 -18.62 -9.92 21.37
N SER A 47 -18.75 -9.59 20.08
CA SER A 47 -17.68 -9.00 19.28
C SER A 47 -17.23 -7.65 19.82
N SER A 48 -18.17 -6.78 20.20
CA SER A 48 -17.86 -5.46 20.77
C SER A 48 -17.15 -5.57 22.12
N LYS A 49 -17.54 -6.54 22.96
CA LYS A 49 -16.85 -6.81 24.22
C LYS A 49 -15.40 -7.25 23.97
N ALA A 50 -15.19 -8.22 23.10
CA ALA A 50 -13.86 -8.71 22.75
C ALA A 50 -12.97 -7.60 22.14
N GLN A 51 -13.55 -6.71 21.32
CA GLN A 51 -12.84 -5.55 20.76
C GLN A 51 -12.37 -4.57 21.85
N LYS A 52 -13.26 -4.24 22.81
CA LYS A 52 -12.91 -3.37 23.94
C LYS A 52 -11.84 -3.98 24.84
N GLU A 53 -11.93 -5.28 25.11
CA GLU A 53 -10.93 -6.01 25.88
C GLU A 53 -9.58 -5.99 25.17
N ASN A 54 -9.54 -6.29 23.87
CA ASN A 54 -8.31 -6.24 23.07
C ASN A 54 -7.69 -4.84 23.04
N ILE A 55 -8.49 -3.78 22.88
CA ILE A 55 -7.99 -2.39 22.94
C ILE A 55 -7.41 -2.08 24.33
N ALA A 56 -8.11 -2.45 25.41
CA ALA A 56 -7.63 -2.24 26.76
C ALA A 56 -6.31 -2.97 27.06
N GLU A 57 -6.16 -4.20 26.57
CA GLU A 57 -4.90 -4.94 26.66
C GLU A 57 -3.77 -4.27 25.85
N MET A 58 -4.05 -3.74 24.66
CA MET A 58 -3.06 -3.00 23.88
C MET A 58 -2.62 -1.71 24.59
N LEU A 59 -3.55 -1.02 25.26
CA LEU A 59 -3.28 0.23 25.98
C LEU A 59 -2.58 0.05 27.33
N SER A 60 -2.70 -1.13 27.95
CA SER A 60 -2.11 -1.44 29.26
C SER A 60 -0.79 -2.24 29.20
N GLY A 61 -0.29 -2.50 27.99
CA GLY A 61 0.93 -3.26 27.77
C GLY A 61 2.22 -2.55 28.20
N GLU A 62 3.33 -3.28 28.10
CA GLU A 62 4.67 -2.72 28.34
C GLU A 62 4.94 -1.56 27.39
N LYS A 63 5.59 -0.52 27.92
CA LYS A 63 5.95 0.68 27.15
C LYS A 63 7.06 0.37 26.15
N VAL A 64 7.07 1.08 25.05
CA VAL A 64 8.21 1.10 24.11
C VAL A 64 9.47 1.51 24.88
N SER A 65 10.61 0.90 24.55
CA SER A 65 11.87 1.26 25.18
C SER A 65 12.25 2.71 24.86
N LYS A 66 13.02 3.36 25.75
CA LYS A 66 13.49 4.73 25.52
C LYS A 66 14.32 4.85 24.24
N ASP A 67 15.10 3.82 23.94
CA ASP A 67 15.96 3.80 22.75
C ASP A 67 15.14 3.67 21.46
N GLU A 68 14.11 2.83 21.43
CA GLU A 68 13.20 2.72 20.29
C GLU A 68 12.41 4.02 20.07
N ALA A 69 11.86 4.61 21.13
CA ALA A 69 11.14 5.88 21.04
C ALA A 69 12.05 7.02 20.53
N LEU A 70 13.29 7.09 21.04
CA LEU A 70 14.30 8.03 20.57
C LEU A 70 14.66 7.78 19.10
N THR A 71 14.89 6.53 18.70
CA THR A 71 15.22 6.15 17.32
C THR A 71 14.11 6.59 16.35
N CYS A 72 12.85 6.28 16.67
CA CYS A 72 11.71 6.71 15.86
C CYS A 72 11.63 8.24 15.75
N SER A 73 11.86 8.95 16.86
CA SER A 73 11.82 10.42 16.90
C SER A 73 12.92 11.03 16.02
N ILE A 74 14.16 10.52 16.13
CA ILE A 74 15.28 10.94 15.29
C ILE A 74 14.94 10.73 13.81
N MET A 75 14.41 9.57 13.43
CA MET A 75 14.02 9.29 12.04
C MET A 75 12.96 10.27 11.53
N MET A 76 11.96 10.60 12.35
CA MET A 76 10.92 11.58 11.98
C MET A 76 11.52 12.97 11.71
N TRP A 77 12.36 13.45 12.62
CA TRP A 77 12.93 14.79 12.52
C TRP A 77 13.96 14.91 11.39
N LEU A 78 14.80 13.90 11.19
CA LEU A 78 15.72 13.85 10.05
C LEU A 78 14.96 13.80 8.73
N SER A 79 13.92 12.97 8.62
CA SER A 79 13.10 12.90 7.40
C SER A 79 12.44 14.24 7.10
N LEU A 80 11.90 14.92 8.12
CA LEU A 80 11.30 16.24 7.96
C LEU A 80 12.34 17.29 7.52
N GLN A 81 13.56 17.20 8.03
CA GLN A 81 14.68 18.06 7.61
C GLN A 81 15.05 17.80 6.15
N ASP A 82 15.13 16.54 5.74
CA ASP A 82 15.42 16.14 4.35
C ASP A 82 14.35 16.62 3.39
N MET A 83 13.08 16.62 3.79
CA MET A 83 11.98 17.16 2.99
C MET A 83 12.13 18.66 2.68
N ARG A 84 13.00 19.40 3.37
CA ARG A 84 13.32 20.79 2.99
C ARG A 84 14.19 20.86 1.73
N TYR A 85 14.98 19.81 1.47
CA TYR A 85 16.03 19.81 0.46
C TYR A 85 15.82 18.81 -0.67
N ALA A 86 15.02 17.75 -0.45
CA ALA A 86 14.73 16.73 -1.45
C ALA A 86 13.24 16.35 -1.46
N CYS A 87 12.66 16.27 -2.66
CA CYS A 87 11.37 15.61 -2.88
C CYS A 87 11.60 14.23 -3.48
N ASN A 88 11.34 13.19 -2.70
CA ASN A 88 11.42 11.82 -3.18
C ASN A 88 10.30 10.96 -2.58
N GLN A 89 10.03 9.83 -3.22
CA GLN A 89 8.94 8.94 -2.85
C GLN A 89 9.13 8.30 -1.47
N GLU A 90 10.37 8.18 -0.97
CA GLU A 90 10.66 7.59 0.34
C GLU A 90 10.22 8.50 1.46
N LEU A 91 10.51 9.80 1.34
CA LEU A 91 10.04 10.82 2.28
C LEU A 91 8.51 10.93 2.27
N ILE A 92 7.87 10.88 1.10
CA ILE A 92 6.41 10.84 0.97
C ILE A 92 5.86 9.60 1.68
N ASN A 93 6.40 8.42 1.36
CA ASN A 93 5.95 7.16 1.94
C ASN A 93 6.12 7.16 3.46
N PHE A 94 7.24 7.68 3.97
CA PHE A 94 7.50 7.80 5.41
C PHE A 94 6.49 8.73 6.09
N ALA A 95 6.25 9.92 5.52
CA ALA A 95 5.24 10.84 6.06
C ALA A 95 3.83 10.20 6.07
N GLU A 96 3.43 9.56 4.96
CA GLU A 96 2.17 8.79 4.90
C GLU A 96 2.12 7.66 5.94
N HIS A 97 3.27 7.06 6.27
CA HIS A 97 3.38 6.02 7.31
C HIS A 97 2.88 6.55 8.64
N ILE A 98 3.50 7.66 9.07
CA ILE A 98 3.31 8.25 10.38
C ILE A 98 1.91 8.86 10.47
N ILE A 99 1.46 9.56 9.43
CA ILE A 99 0.10 10.10 9.38
C ILE A 99 -0.93 8.98 9.59
N LYS A 100 -0.74 7.83 8.93
CA LYS A 100 -1.66 6.69 9.05
C LYS A 100 -1.59 6.04 10.44
N GLN A 101 -0.41 5.96 11.06
CA GLN A 101 -0.27 5.48 12.43
C GLN A 101 -1.01 6.41 13.40
N VAL A 102 -0.80 7.73 13.33
CA VAL A 102 -1.47 8.71 14.19
C VAL A 102 -2.99 8.69 14.00
N GLN A 103 -3.46 8.59 12.75
CA GLN A 103 -4.88 8.44 12.47
C GLN A 103 -5.47 7.21 13.17
N ARG A 104 -4.74 6.09 13.18
CA ARG A 104 -5.18 4.85 13.84
C ARG A 104 -5.13 4.98 15.36
N LEU A 105 -4.09 5.59 15.91
CA LEU A 105 -3.96 5.86 17.36
C LEU A 105 -5.10 6.72 17.90
N GLY A 106 -5.55 7.72 17.13
CA GLY A 106 -6.68 8.57 17.50
C GLY A 106 -7.96 7.79 17.83
N LEU A 107 -8.15 6.60 17.24
CA LEU A 107 -9.31 5.75 17.49
C LEU A 107 -9.20 4.93 18.78
N TYR A 108 -7.99 4.68 19.27
CA TYR A 108 -7.78 3.87 20.47
C TYR A 108 -7.70 4.70 21.74
N CYS A 109 -6.95 5.81 21.69
CA CYS A 109 -6.54 6.49 22.90
C CYS A 109 -7.61 7.42 23.48
N ASN A 110 -8.73 7.66 22.76
CA ASN A 110 -9.68 8.73 23.11
C ASN A 110 -11.15 8.35 22.83
N THR A 111 -11.56 7.12 23.13
CA THR A 111 -12.92 6.64 22.85
C THR A 111 -14.04 7.41 23.58
N ASP A 112 -13.68 8.18 24.60
CA ASP A 112 -14.62 8.89 25.47
C ASP A 112 -14.79 10.38 25.11
N ASP A 113 -14.00 10.91 24.16
CA ASP A 113 -14.08 12.31 23.69
C ASP A 113 -14.32 12.40 22.17
N PRO A 114 -15.58 12.55 21.73
CA PRO A 114 -15.94 12.70 20.32
C PRO A 114 -15.38 13.97 19.65
N ALA A 115 -14.99 15.00 20.42
CA ALA A 115 -14.37 16.20 19.87
C ALA A 115 -12.89 15.93 19.49
N ASN A 116 -12.24 15.01 20.21
CA ASN A 116 -10.85 14.67 19.98
C ASN A 116 -10.64 13.77 18.75
N GLU A 117 -11.55 12.82 18.49
CA GLU A 117 -11.52 12.03 17.25
C GLU A 117 -11.52 12.93 16.01
N LYS A 118 -12.40 13.95 15.99
CA LYS A 118 -12.47 14.95 14.92
C LYS A 118 -11.20 15.80 14.83
N SER A 119 -10.57 16.09 15.98
CA SER A 119 -9.30 16.84 16.04
C SER A 119 -8.14 16.05 15.41
N VAL A 120 -8.00 14.76 15.75
CA VAL A 120 -6.94 13.90 15.18
C VAL A 120 -7.17 13.65 13.69
N GLU A 121 -8.42 13.39 13.28
CA GLU A 121 -8.75 13.24 11.85
C GLU A 121 -8.43 14.52 11.07
N PHE A 122 -8.79 15.68 11.61
CA PHE A 122 -8.50 16.99 11.03
C PHE A 122 -6.98 17.20 10.88
N ALA A 123 -6.20 16.98 11.95
CA ALA A 123 -4.75 17.14 11.92
C ALA A 123 -4.08 16.18 10.90
N CYS A 124 -4.52 14.92 10.84
CA CYS A 124 -4.02 13.96 9.85
C CYS A 124 -4.36 14.38 8.41
N ARG A 125 -5.54 14.97 8.20
CA ARG A 125 -5.95 15.50 6.89
C ARG A 125 -5.10 16.70 6.49
N GLU A 126 -4.88 17.65 7.40
CA GLU A 126 -4.01 18.81 7.13
C GLU A 126 -2.57 18.37 6.83
N ALA A 127 -2.02 17.43 7.60
CA ALA A 127 -0.70 16.87 7.34
C ALA A 127 -0.63 16.18 5.96
N SER A 128 -1.67 15.42 5.58
CA SER A 128 -1.74 14.79 4.26
C SER A 128 -1.78 15.82 3.12
N GLN A 129 -2.57 16.89 3.30
CA GLN A 129 -2.66 17.99 2.34
C GLN A 129 -1.34 18.76 2.23
N ALA A 130 -0.68 19.02 3.35
CA ALA A 130 0.64 19.64 3.40
C ALA A 130 1.68 18.84 2.62
N VAL A 131 1.73 17.51 2.82
CA VAL A 131 2.65 16.63 2.06
C VAL A 131 2.33 16.66 0.56
N ALA A 132 1.06 16.58 0.17
CA ALA A 132 0.66 16.63 -1.23
C ALA A 132 1.03 17.96 -1.90
N GLN A 133 0.76 19.07 -1.20
CA GLN A 133 1.09 20.41 -1.65
C GLN A 133 2.60 20.62 -1.76
N TRP A 134 3.35 20.18 -0.74
CA TRP A 134 4.81 20.22 -0.74
C TRP A 134 5.40 19.44 -1.91
N ALA A 135 4.90 18.22 -2.19
CA ALA A 135 5.41 17.40 -3.26
C ALA A 135 5.10 17.99 -4.65
N LYS A 136 3.93 18.61 -4.80
CA LYS A 136 3.47 19.21 -6.06
C LYS A 136 4.26 20.47 -6.41
N ASP A 137 4.42 21.37 -5.44
CA ASP A 137 5.00 22.70 -5.65
C ASP A 137 6.47 22.76 -5.19
N PHE A 138 7.13 21.60 -5.03
CA PHE A 138 8.44 21.49 -4.39
C PHE A 138 9.49 22.41 -5.03
N ASP A 139 9.59 22.38 -6.37
CA ASP A 139 10.59 23.14 -7.13
C ASP A 139 10.31 24.64 -7.14
N ASP A 140 9.06 25.05 -6.87
CA ASP A 140 8.62 26.45 -6.82
C ASP A 140 8.81 27.09 -5.43
N LEU A 141 9.08 26.28 -4.41
CA LEU A 141 9.20 26.74 -3.02
C LEU A 141 10.67 26.78 -2.58
N SER A 142 11.07 27.88 -1.93
CA SER A 142 12.35 27.94 -1.20
C SER A 142 12.36 27.01 0.02
N PRO A 143 13.53 26.61 0.55
CA PRO A 143 13.61 25.74 1.74
C PRO A 143 12.82 26.24 2.96
N ASN A 144 12.68 27.55 3.13
CA ASN A 144 11.90 28.14 4.21
C ASN A 144 10.39 28.09 3.93
N GLN A 145 9.96 28.30 2.68
CA GLN A 145 8.57 28.13 2.27
C GLN A 145 8.14 26.67 2.36
N ARG A 146 9.01 25.72 1.97
CA ARG A 146 8.77 24.27 2.15
C ARG A 146 8.51 23.92 3.62
N GLN A 147 9.30 24.47 4.53
CA GLN A 147 9.10 24.28 5.96
C GLN A 147 7.75 24.84 6.45
N ILE A 148 7.34 26.01 5.94
CA ILE A 148 6.03 26.60 6.27
C ILE A 148 4.90 25.69 5.78
N VAL A 149 4.97 25.20 4.53
CA VAL A 149 3.99 24.26 3.97
C VAL A 149 3.91 22.98 4.79
N LEU A 150 5.05 22.46 5.25
CA LEU A 150 5.14 21.22 6.04
C LEU A 150 4.81 21.39 7.53
N ARG A 151 4.43 22.59 8.00
CA ARG A 151 4.13 22.84 9.41
C ARG A 151 3.04 21.92 10.01
N PRO A 152 1.96 21.56 9.27
CA PRO A 152 0.99 20.59 9.78
C PRO A 152 1.61 19.20 10.04
N LEU A 153 2.52 18.74 9.17
CA LEU A 153 3.25 17.49 9.37
C LEU A 153 4.20 17.59 10.58
N GLN A 154 4.89 18.73 10.72
CA GLN A 154 5.76 19.00 11.86
C GLN A 154 4.99 18.90 13.19
N ASN A 155 3.81 19.51 13.27
CA ASN A 155 2.98 19.45 14.47
C ASN A 155 2.55 18.01 14.78
N LEU A 156 2.20 17.23 13.75
CA LEU A 156 1.84 15.83 13.91
C LEU A 156 3.03 14.99 14.43
N PHE A 157 4.23 15.23 13.92
CA PHE A 157 5.45 14.56 14.39
C PHE A 157 5.76 14.89 15.85
N ALA A 158 5.64 16.16 16.25
CA ALA A 158 5.83 16.58 17.64
C ALA A 158 4.82 15.91 18.58
N ALA A 159 3.55 15.83 18.18
CA ALA A 159 2.53 15.13 18.96
C ALA A 159 2.82 13.63 19.07
N TYR A 160 3.27 13.01 17.96
CA TYR A 160 3.58 11.59 17.96
C TYR A 160 4.82 11.26 18.78
N GLU A 161 5.89 12.06 18.69
CA GLU A 161 7.07 11.95 19.56
C GLU A 161 6.68 12.05 21.04
N ALA A 162 5.83 13.01 21.40
CA ALA A 162 5.38 13.15 22.78
C ALA A 162 4.64 11.89 23.26
N PHE A 163 3.78 11.32 22.39
CA PHE A 163 3.06 10.08 22.68
C PHE A 163 4.01 8.88 22.84
N LEU A 164 5.03 8.74 21.99
CA LEU A 164 5.96 7.59 22.00
C LEU A 164 6.66 7.38 23.34
N LYS A 165 6.83 8.43 24.17
CA LYS A 165 7.49 8.36 25.48
C LYS A 165 6.77 7.45 26.48
N ASP A 166 5.45 7.35 26.34
CA ASP A 166 4.58 6.58 27.22
C ASP A 166 3.75 5.53 26.47
N ALA A 167 3.99 5.37 25.16
CA ALA A 167 3.22 4.47 24.30
C ALA A 167 3.48 3.00 24.63
N PRO A 168 2.44 2.16 24.72
CA PRO A 168 2.59 0.71 24.78
C PRO A 168 3.20 0.14 23.50
N ALA A 169 4.16 -0.78 23.62
CA ALA A 169 4.85 -1.41 22.50
C ALA A 169 3.91 -2.19 21.59
N ARG A 170 2.96 -2.93 22.18
CA ARG A 170 1.93 -3.67 21.41
C ARG A 170 1.08 -2.74 20.55
N LEU A 171 0.74 -1.56 21.07
CA LEU A 171 -0.03 -0.55 20.35
C LEU A 171 0.75 0.00 19.15
N ILE A 172 2.03 0.37 19.37
CA ILE A 172 2.89 0.87 18.30
C ILE A 172 3.10 -0.19 17.21
N ALA A 173 3.28 -1.45 17.59
CA ALA A 173 3.39 -2.56 16.65
C ALA A 173 2.11 -2.73 15.81
N GLU A 174 0.92 -2.62 16.42
CA GLU A 174 -0.36 -2.71 15.70
C GLU A 174 -0.50 -1.59 14.68
N VAL A 175 -0.34 -0.32 15.09
CA VAL A 175 -0.56 0.81 14.16
C VAL A 175 0.49 0.85 13.05
N SER A 176 1.71 0.42 13.34
CA SER A 176 2.78 0.30 12.35
C SER A 176 2.47 -0.79 11.33
N THR A 177 2.09 -1.98 11.79
CA THR A 177 1.70 -3.12 10.95
C THR A 177 0.51 -2.76 10.05
N TYR A 178 -0.51 -2.15 10.63
CA TYR A 178 -1.69 -1.69 9.90
C TYR A 178 -1.32 -0.66 8.82
N SER A 179 -0.49 0.32 9.17
CA SER A 179 -0.05 1.38 8.25
C SER A 179 0.74 0.84 7.06
N LEU A 180 1.62 -0.15 7.28
CA LEU A 180 2.34 -0.86 6.22
C LEU A 180 1.38 -1.64 5.31
N ALA A 181 0.51 -2.46 5.89
CA ALA A 181 -0.46 -3.25 5.12
C ALA A 181 -1.34 -2.36 4.23
N VAL A 182 -1.84 -1.24 4.76
CA VAL A 182 -2.59 -0.24 3.98
C VAL A 182 -1.75 0.31 2.81
N ARG A 183 -0.46 0.56 3.01
CA ARG A 183 0.41 1.03 1.93
C ARG A 183 0.58 -0.03 0.86
N VAL A 184 0.92 -1.28 1.22
CA VAL A 184 1.06 -2.38 0.25
C VAL A 184 -0.22 -2.55 -0.57
N ALA A 185 -1.37 -2.67 0.10
CA ALA A 185 -2.65 -2.85 -0.57
C ALA A 185 -2.94 -1.71 -1.56
N LYS A 186 -2.68 -0.45 -1.17
CA LYS A 186 -2.87 0.71 -2.05
C LYS A 186 -1.92 0.69 -3.25
N LYS A 187 -0.62 0.47 -3.03
CA LYS A 187 0.41 0.52 -4.09
C LYS A 187 0.24 -0.64 -5.07
N ALA A 188 -0.06 -1.84 -4.56
CA ALA A 188 -0.39 -3.00 -5.40
C ALA A 188 -1.62 -2.73 -6.27
N MET A 189 -2.70 -2.18 -5.70
CA MET A 189 -3.88 -1.81 -6.48
C MET A 189 -3.60 -0.76 -7.53
N THR A 190 -2.82 0.28 -7.20
CA THR A 190 -2.45 1.31 -8.18
C THR A 190 -1.61 0.73 -9.32
N PHE A 191 -0.73 -0.25 -9.04
CA PHE A 191 0.01 -0.95 -10.09
C PHE A 191 -0.92 -1.77 -11.00
N LEU A 192 -1.88 -2.48 -10.41
CA LEU A 192 -2.82 -3.31 -11.17
C LEU A 192 -3.81 -2.49 -12.02
N GLU A 193 -4.00 -1.21 -11.70
CA GLU A 193 -4.80 -0.26 -12.49
C GLU A 193 -4.06 0.39 -13.66
N LEU A 194 -2.76 0.12 -13.81
CA LEU A 194 -2.02 0.55 -14.99
C LEU A 194 -2.56 -0.16 -16.24
N ASP A 195 -2.37 0.50 -17.40
CA ASP A 195 -2.69 -0.08 -18.71
C ASP A 195 -2.04 -1.46 -18.89
N GLY A 196 -2.79 -2.45 -19.39
CA GLY A 196 -2.30 -3.83 -19.57
C GLY A 196 -1.08 -3.91 -20.50
N GLY A 197 -1.01 -3.04 -21.50
CA GLY A 197 0.17 -2.88 -22.36
C GLY A 197 1.39 -2.37 -21.59
N LEU A 198 1.20 -1.40 -20.70
CA LEU A 198 2.25 -0.91 -19.79
C LEU A 198 2.71 -1.98 -18.81
N ILE A 199 1.79 -2.72 -18.16
CA ILE A 199 2.13 -3.84 -17.25
C ILE A 199 2.95 -4.90 -17.99
N SER A 200 2.56 -5.26 -19.22
CA SER A 200 3.33 -6.20 -20.05
C SER A 200 4.71 -5.64 -20.44
N ALA A 201 4.81 -4.34 -20.72
CA ALA A 201 6.09 -3.71 -21.01
C ALA A 201 7.02 -3.71 -19.80
N VAL A 202 6.50 -3.45 -18.59
CA VAL A 202 7.25 -3.54 -17.33
C VAL A 202 7.84 -4.95 -17.16
N ASP A 203 7.02 -5.99 -17.27
CA ASP A 203 7.47 -7.38 -17.17
C ASP A 203 8.59 -7.69 -18.19
N LYS A 204 8.42 -7.26 -19.45
CA LYS A 204 9.44 -7.47 -20.49
C LYS A 204 10.74 -6.74 -20.18
N VAL A 205 10.69 -5.48 -19.74
CA VAL A 205 11.88 -4.66 -19.46
C VAL A 205 12.63 -5.19 -18.22
N ILE A 206 11.91 -5.60 -17.17
CA ILE A 206 12.44 -6.28 -15.98
C ILE A 206 13.22 -7.55 -16.39
N ASN A 207 12.69 -8.29 -17.37
CA ASN A 207 13.31 -9.49 -17.93
C ASN A 207 14.37 -9.22 -19.02
N GLY A 208 14.78 -7.97 -19.23
CA GLY A 208 15.91 -7.62 -20.08
C GLY A 208 15.59 -7.19 -21.51
N ALA A 209 14.30 -7.08 -21.88
CA ALA A 209 13.93 -6.59 -23.20
C ALA A 209 14.43 -5.15 -23.45
N ASP A 210 14.65 -4.84 -24.73
CA ASP A 210 15.04 -3.49 -25.17
C ASP A 210 13.88 -2.50 -24.93
N SER A 211 14.15 -1.48 -24.12
CA SER A 211 13.16 -0.48 -23.69
C SER A 211 12.68 0.40 -24.86
N ARG A 212 13.57 0.75 -25.80
CA ARG A 212 13.19 1.55 -26.99
C ARG A 212 12.29 0.77 -27.93
N ALA A 213 12.50 -0.54 -28.06
CA ALA A 213 11.62 -1.42 -28.81
C ALA A 213 10.25 -1.54 -28.14
N GLN A 214 10.17 -1.62 -26.81
CA GLN A 214 8.87 -1.62 -26.11
C GLN A 214 8.14 -0.28 -26.26
N ALA A 215 8.84 0.85 -26.14
CA ALA A 215 8.24 2.17 -26.35
C ALA A 215 7.63 2.30 -27.76
N ARG A 216 8.34 1.84 -28.80
CA ARG A 216 7.83 1.80 -30.18
C ARG A 216 6.60 0.91 -30.33
N ARG A 217 6.55 -0.25 -29.67
CA ARG A 217 5.39 -1.15 -29.70
C ARG A 217 4.14 -0.51 -29.11
N LEU A 218 4.30 0.28 -28.05
CA LEU A 218 3.21 1.04 -27.43
C LEU A 218 2.92 2.38 -28.13
N LYS A 219 3.64 2.70 -29.23
CA LYS A 219 3.54 3.99 -29.95
C LYS A 219 3.70 5.20 -29.01
N MET A 220 4.59 5.09 -28.03
CA MET A 220 4.80 6.09 -26.99
C MET A 220 6.17 6.75 -27.14
N PRO A 221 6.29 8.08 -26.92
CA PRO A 221 7.58 8.75 -26.80
C PRO A 221 8.48 8.09 -25.75
N TYR A 222 9.79 7.98 -26.02
CA TYR A 222 10.69 7.22 -25.14
C TYR A 222 10.83 7.84 -23.74
N ALA A 223 10.78 9.17 -23.63
CA ALA A 223 10.81 9.87 -22.34
C ALA A 223 9.57 9.51 -21.51
N GLU A 224 8.38 9.67 -22.08
CA GLU A 224 7.11 9.29 -21.44
C GLU A 224 7.08 7.80 -21.05
N PHE A 225 7.55 6.91 -21.94
CA PHE A 225 7.67 5.49 -21.64
C PHE A 225 8.60 5.25 -20.43
N THR A 226 9.72 5.96 -20.38
CA THR A 226 10.69 5.83 -19.29
C THR A 226 10.05 6.22 -17.96
N ASP A 227 9.37 7.37 -17.91
CA ASP A 227 8.70 7.85 -16.70
C ASP A 227 7.62 6.87 -16.23
N ARG A 228 6.80 6.35 -17.16
CA ARG A 228 5.75 5.37 -16.82
C ARG A 228 6.31 4.03 -16.34
N ILE A 229 7.38 3.53 -16.94
CA ILE A 229 8.06 2.31 -16.47
C ILE A 229 8.68 2.53 -15.08
N LEU A 230 9.34 3.66 -14.86
CA LEU A 230 9.92 3.99 -13.57
C LEU A 230 8.84 4.15 -12.49
N HIS A 231 7.72 4.79 -12.82
CA HIS A 231 6.57 4.89 -11.93
C HIS A 231 6.06 3.49 -11.54
N ALA A 232 5.80 2.63 -12.52
CA ALA A 232 5.34 1.27 -12.28
C ALA A 232 6.34 0.43 -11.46
N ALA A 233 7.64 0.53 -11.78
CA ALA A 233 8.70 -0.14 -11.03
C ALA A 233 8.82 0.38 -9.58
N ASN A 234 8.59 1.67 -9.35
CA ASN A 234 8.55 2.25 -8.01
C ASN A 234 7.35 1.77 -7.19
N LEU A 235 6.19 1.54 -7.82
CA LEU A 235 5.05 0.90 -7.15
C LEU A 235 5.38 -0.54 -6.73
N LEU A 236 6.04 -1.32 -7.61
CA LEU A 236 6.51 -2.66 -7.27
C LEU A 236 7.57 -2.63 -6.18
N TYR A 237 8.48 -1.66 -6.21
CA TYR A 237 9.48 -1.44 -5.16
C TYR A 237 8.84 -1.18 -3.80
N ASP A 238 7.85 -0.29 -3.74
CA ASP A 238 7.16 0.04 -2.50
C ASP A 238 6.43 -1.18 -1.90
N VAL A 239 5.96 -2.10 -2.74
CA VAL A 239 5.41 -3.40 -2.28
C VAL A 239 6.55 -4.34 -1.85
N GLY A 240 7.57 -4.49 -2.68
CA GLY A 240 8.67 -5.43 -2.48
C GLY A 240 9.48 -5.17 -1.23
N ILE A 241 9.78 -3.90 -0.92
CA ILE A 241 10.55 -3.54 0.26
C ILE A 241 9.85 -3.95 1.57
N GLN A 242 8.52 -3.98 1.56
CA GLN A 242 7.72 -4.41 2.71
C GLN A 242 7.62 -5.93 2.82
N ALA A 243 7.79 -6.64 1.70
CA ALA A 243 7.90 -8.09 1.64
C ALA A 243 9.35 -8.60 1.60
N ASP A 244 10.35 -7.72 1.80
CA ASP A 244 11.76 -8.04 1.51
C ASP A 244 12.28 -9.23 2.30
N LYS A 245 11.86 -9.38 3.57
CA LYS A 245 12.23 -10.52 4.41
C LYS A 245 11.78 -11.85 3.80
N GLU A 246 10.53 -11.93 3.34
CA GLU A 246 9.96 -13.12 2.74
C GLU A 246 10.52 -13.37 1.34
N LEU A 247 10.68 -12.32 0.54
CA LEU A 247 11.28 -12.38 -0.78
C LEU A 247 12.75 -12.82 -0.70
N SER A 248 13.52 -12.30 0.26
CA SER A 248 14.91 -12.70 0.51
C SER A 248 15.01 -14.15 0.94
N ALA A 249 14.08 -14.64 1.79
CA ALA A 249 14.01 -16.04 2.19
C ALA A 249 13.72 -16.97 0.99
N MET A 250 12.76 -16.60 0.13
CA MET A 250 12.45 -17.35 -1.09
C MET A 250 13.61 -17.32 -2.10
N TYR A 251 14.36 -16.23 -2.17
CA TYR A 251 15.51 -16.10 -3.06
C TYR A 251 16.77 -16.82 -2.53
N GLY A 252 16.83 -17.11 -1.23
CA GLY A 252 17.94 -17.79 -0.58
C GLY A 252 19.15 -16.90 -0.25
N LYS A 253 19.03 -15.58 -0.42
CA LYS A 253 20.05 -14.58 -0.03
C LYS A 253 19.43 -13.18 0.11
N PRO A 254 20.09 -12.25 0.84
CA PRO A 254 19.63 -10.87 0.95
C PRO A 254 19.48 -10.20 -0.42
N LEU A 255 18.34 -9.55 -0.66
CA LEU A 255 18.05 -8.88 -1.92
C LEU A 255 18.67 -7.48 -2.03
N ASN A 256 18.81 -6.76 -0.90
CA ASN A 256 19.33 -5.39 -0.81
C ASN A 256 18.82 -4.49 -1.95
N PRO A 257 17.48 -4.36 -2.11
CA PRO A 257 16.91 -3.67 -3.25
C PRO A 257 17.23 -2.18 -3.21
N VAL A 258 17.49 -1.61 -4.39
CA VAL A 258 17.71 -0.17 -4.58
C VAL A 258 16.50 0.41 -5.29
N ARG A 259 16.04 1.59 -4.86
CA ARG A 259 14.91 2.25 -5.53
C ARG A 259 15.25 2.54 -7.00
N PRO A 260 14.45 2.10 -7.98
CA PRO A 260 14.74 2.36 -9.38
C PRO A 260 14.71 3.86 -9.73
N GLN A 261 15.83 4.38 -10.25
CA GLN A 261 15.97 5.75 -10.74
C GLN A 261 16.14 5.80 -12.27
N ARG A 262 16.57 4.69 -12.87
CA ARG A 262 16.82 4.53 -14.30
C ARG A 262 16.29 3.19 -14.79
N ILE A 263 16.06 3.08 -16.10
CA ILE A 263 15.57 1.82 -16.72
C ILE A 263 16.51 0.63 -16.45
N SER A 264 17.81 0.86 -16.30
CA SER A 264 18.76 -0.20 -15.89
C SER A 264 18.40 -0.82 -14.54
N ASP A 265 17.86 -0.01 -13.63
CA ASP A 265 17.68 -0.36 -12.23
C ASP A 265 16.43 -1.22 -12.03
N VAL A 266 15.51 -1.26 -13.00
CA VAL A 266 14.30 -2.08 -12.87
C VAL A 266 14.58 -3.59 -12.96
N ARG A 267 15.79 -3.98 -13.40
CA ARG A 267 16.17 -5.38 -13.65
C ARG A 267 16.64 -6.13 -12.38
N GLN A 268 16.28 -5.61 -11.20
CA GLN A 268 16.66 -6.17 -9.91
C GLN A 268 15.95 -7.51 -9.60
N PRO A 269 16.57 -8.41 -8.81
CA PRO A 269 15.97 -9.69 -8.45
C PRO A 269 14.58 -9.55 -7.80
N MET A 270 14.40 -8.60 -6.90
CA MET A 270 13.11 -8.33 -6.26
C MET A 270 12.01 -8.00 -7.29
N MET A 271 12.30 -7.15 -8.27
CA MET A 271 11.37 -6.80 -9.36
C MET A 271 10.99 -8.02 -10.19
N LYS A 272 11.98 -8.86 -10.52
CA LYS A 272 11.75 -10.10 -11.28
C LYS A 272 10.84 -11.05 -10.51
N MET A 273 11.07 -11.21 -9.20
CA MET A 273 10.21 -12.06 -8.37
C MET A 273 8.78 -11.54 -8.31
N LEU A 274 8.59 -10.23 -8.13
CA LEU A 274 7.26 -9.61 -8.10
C LEU A 274 6.51 -9.70 -9.43
N ALA A 275 7.21 -9.55 -10.56
CA ALA A 275 6.61 -9.66 -11.90
C ALA A 275 6.40 -11.11 -12.35
N SER A 276 7.18 -12.06 -11.82
CA SER A 276 7.11 -13.48 -12.18
C SER A 276 5.72 -14.09 -11.98
N ASN A 277 5.45 -15.20 -12.68
CA ASN A 277 4.20 -15.94 -12.58
C ASN A 277 2.95 -15.06 -12.75
N LYS A 278 3.01 -14.08 -13.67
CA LYS A 278 1.96 -13.09 -13.93
C LYS A 278 1.61 -12.24 -12.70
N GLY A 279 2.63 -11.82 -11.94
CA GLY A 279 2.43 -11.02 -10.73
C GLY A 279 1.99 -11.83 -9.51
N GLY A 280 2.28 -13.13 -9.45
CA GLY A 280 1.78 -14.00 -8.38
C GLY A 280 2.17 -13.52 -6.97
N ALA A 281 3.43 -13.12 -6.79
CA ALA A 281 3.94 -12.59 -5.52
C ALA A 281 3.32 -11.22 -5.17
N LEU A 282 3.13 -10.35 -6.16
CA LEU A 282 2.42 -9.07 -5.97
C LEU A 282 0.98 -9.29 -5.48
N VAL A 283 0.25 -10.20 -6.11
CA VAL A 283 -1.12 -10.54 -5.73
C VAL A 283 -1.18 -11.16 -4.34
N GLN A 284 -0.19 -11.97 -3.97
CA GLN A 284 -0.12 -12.57 -2.63
C GLN A 284 0.14 -11.49 -1.58
N ALA A 285 1.14 -10.62 -1.77
CA ALA A 285 1.43 -9.51 -0.86
C ALA A 285 0.22 -8.57 -0.66
N ALA A 286 -0.55 -8.32 -1.73
CA ALA A 286 -1.78 -7.54 -1.65
C ALA A 286 -2.84 -8.24 -0.77
N LYS A 287 -3.03 -9.55 -0.92
CA LYS A 287 -3.99 -10.33 -0.12
C LYS A 287 -3.57 -10.44 1.34
N ASP A 288 -2.30 -10.73 1.60
CA ASP A 288 -1.79 -10.82 2.96
C ASP A 288 -1.98 -9.48 3.68
N SER A 289 -1.79 -8.38 2.96
CA SER A 289 -2.07 -7.04 3.47
C SER A 289 -3.55 -6.79 3.70
N GLU A 290 -4.44 -7.23 2.81
CA GLU A 290 -5.90 -7.16 3.03
C GLU A 290 -6.31 -7.96 4.27
N ASP A 291 -5.77 -9.16 4.46
CA ASP A 291 -6.04 -10.02 5.60
C ASP A 291 -5.54 -9.39 6.91
N ILE A 292 -4.36 -8.76 6.90
CA ILE A 292 -3.84 -7.99 8.04
C ILE A 292 -4.78 -6.81 8.38
N ILE A 293 -5.16 -5.99 7.39
CA ILE A 293 -6.06 -4.85 7.61
C ILE A 293 -7.38 -5.35 8.19
N GLN A 294 -7.94 -6.42 7.62
CA GLN A 294 -9.21 -6.99 8.07
C GLN A 294 -9.10 -7.57 9.48
N HIS A 295 -7.99 -8.23 9.80
CA HIS A 295 -7.72 -8.74 11.15
C HIS A 295 -7.68 -7.59 12.16
N CYS A 296 -6.89 -6.54 11.88
CA CYS A 296 -6.83 -5.33 12.71
C CYS A 296 -8.22 -4.71 12.88
N ASP A 297 -8.96 -4.49 11.79
CA ASP A 297 -10.29 -3.88 11.81
C ASP A 297 -11.30 -4.72 12.62
N ASN A 298 -11.29 -6.04 12.46
CA ASN A 298 -12.18 -6.93 13.21
C ASN A 298 -11.82 -6.99 14.70
N SER A 299 -10.51 -6.96 15.01
CA SER A 299 -9.99 -7.06 16.38
C SER A 299 -10.24 -5.80 17.21
N THR A 300 -10.45 -4.65 16.56
CA THR A 300 -10.64 -3.36 17.24
C THR A 300 -12.03 -2.77 17.01
N GLY A 301 -12.74 -3.19 15.97
CA GLY A 301 -14.02 -2.62 15.57
C GLY A 301 -13.91 -1.30 14.80
N PHE A 302 -12.70 -0.84 14.52
CA PHE A 302 -12.43 0.41 13.81
C PHE A 302 -11.88 0.14 12.42
N SER A 303 -12.22 0.97 11.42
CA SER A 303 -11.60 0.90 10.10
C SER A 303 -11.15 2.26 9.60
N CYS A 304 -9.86 2.39 9.28
CA CYS A 304 -9.29 3.56 8.61
C CYS A 304 -9.02 3.31 7.11
N PHE A 305 -9.46 2.15 6.61
CA PHE A 305 -9.27 1.72 5.24
C PHE A 305 -10.60 1.81 4.48
N ASN A 306 -10.58 2.46 3.32
CA ASN A 306 -11.78 2.62 2.53
C ASN A 306 -12.07 1.34 1.73
N TRP A 307 -12.57 0.31 2.41
CA TRP A 307 -12.94 -0.98 1.84
C TRP A 307 -13.91 -0.84 0.66
N THR A 308 -14.86 0.08 0.74
CA THR A 308 -15.80 0.37 -0.36
C THR A 308 -15.07 0.82 -1.62
N LYS A 309 -14.15 1.78 -1.52
CA LYS A 309 -13.35 2.25 -2.65
C LYS A 309 -12.44 1.14 -3.16
N HIS A 310 -11.82 0.38 -2.25
CA HIS A 310 -10.93 -0.74 -2.60
C HIS A 310 -11.65 -1.83 -3.39
N PHE A 311 -12.80 -2.32 -2.90
CA PHE A 311 -13.59 -3.34 -3.60
C PHE A 311 -14.17 -2.84 -4.92
N LYS A 312 -14.56 -1.56 -5.02
CA LYS A 312 -14.97 -0.96 -6.30
C LYS A 312 -13.83 -0.99 -7.32
N ARG A 313 -12.62 -0.58 -6.92
CA ARG A 313 -11.41 -0.65 -7.76
C ARG A 313 -11.14 -2.09 -8.21
N ALA A 314 -11.13 -3.03 -7.27
CA ALA A 314 -10.88 -4.44 -7.56
C ALA A 314 -11.94 -5.09 -8.47
N ALA A 315 -13.21 -4.72 -8.31
CA ALA A 315 -14.28 -5.17 -9.21
C ALA A 315 -14.12 -4.62 -10.63
N ASN A 316 -13.73 -3.35 -10.78
CA ASN A 316 -13.47 -2.74 -12.09
C ASN A 316 -12.32 -3.46 -12.82
N LEU A 317 -11.24 -3.79 -12.12
CA LEU A 317 -10.13 -4.57 -12.67
C LEU A 317 -10.58 -5.93 -13.20
N ILE A 318 -11.40 -6.65 -12.44
CA ILE A 318 -11.96 -7.94 -12.86
C ILE A 318 -12.77 -7.82 -14.16
N VAL A 319 -13.58 -6.75 -14.28
CA VAL A 319 -14.38 -6.50 -15.48
C VAL A 319 -13.49 -6.21 -16.69
N LEU A 320 -12.47 -5.36 -16.52
CA LEU A 320 -11.51 -5.02 -17.58
C LEU A 320 -10.74 -6.27 -18.06
N MET A 321 -10.22 -7.08 -17.14
CA MET A 321 -9.52 -8.33 -17.48
C MET A 321 -10.41 -9.32 -18.26
N ARG A 322 -11.73 -9.33 -18.02
CA ARG A 322 -12.65 -10.17 -18.80
C ARG A 322 -12.90 -9.64 -20.21
N GLN A 323 -12.95 -8.33 -20.37
CA GLN A 323 -13.13 -7.70 -21.68
C GLN A 323 -11.88 -7.94 -22.55
N GLU A 324 -10.68 -7.80 -21.98
CA GLU A 324 -9.42 -8.11 -22.66
C GLU A 324 -9.28 -9.60 -23.00
N ALA A 325 -9.74 -10.50 -22.14
CA ALA A 325 -9.70 -11.95 -22.42
C ALA A 325 -10.74 -12.41 -23.47
N ALA A 326 -11.73 -11.56 -23.78
CA ALA A 326 -12.78 -11.83 -24.76
C ALA A 326 -12.52 -11.17 -26.13
N ALA A 327 -11.58 -10.21 -26.18
CA ALA A 327 -11.09 -9.54 -27.40
C ALA A 327 -9.93 -10.31 -28.04
#